data_AF-A0A1N6J5W6-F1
#
_entry.id   AF-A0A1N6J5W6-F1
#
_cell.length_a   1.000
_cell.length_b   1.000
_cell.length_c   1.000
_cell.angle_alpha   90.00
_cell.angle_beta   90.00
_cell.angle_gamma   90.00
#
_symmetry.space_group_name_H-M   'P 1'
#
loop_
_entity.id
_entity.type
_entity.pdbx_description
1 polymer ?
#
loop_
_entity_poly.entity_id
_entity_poly.type
_entity_poly.pdbx_seq_one_letter_code
_entity_poly.pdbx_strand_id
1 'polypeptide(L)'
;MDEPDFIVDYDARAPSPLDPHIANVWLRAPSNRFMGGYDLEVSASFGEEMIQLEGDDFSLSVSFGIKKASIEVQFKHCQPDPIFERSGDAYVREDIDRTQRGWRIGAEVEAGASAGAPIPDAKGAAKSGINYGSESSTTETRRQTRRWKQVGPQTIEVEDAGRTLEGQLVDREKGWFVKPDPTKDFSAVVATLTTRAEWIQFGRVDDVEPSGGIGMRAARFLTGKKTRDKELFGLLLRTLAVRGLQNALSRDATLAVYLHVLRKPATIDELSDERPMVVPAGPPLRSIGVDSSVIDTFLDTDSQGRVAVLRKVGAPSEDLQRILSENDGHSPRSERLFIAGTAPPSALASLEFTMSSDEAVPTDDWDAANQNRSRTDLVALGLIEVRDGKVYSLVPNSASAEDMLRHAAMKAPTLQATREILLEDPHRTGVEIGEEIGTRFSRNYNTEASKLRVGNALRRWAIWLEPHLVDPTNVKGAARLRISAKSERPGVGAPSLATPENVRKAQAALDQGVRAEDVAKMIGVSRATIYGWNKLGIVSIAKVR
;
A
#
# COMPACT_ATOMS: atom_id res chain seq x y z
N MET A 1 -50.79 23.82 -17.08
CA MET A 1 -50.80 22.34 -17.12
C MET A 1 -49.42 21.94 -16.64
N ASP A 2 -49.33 21.23 -15.52
CA ASP A 2 -48.04 20.78 -15.00
C ASP A 2 -47.48 19.73 -15.94
N GLU A 3 -46.45 20.10 -16.70
CA GLU A 3 -45.69 19.19 -17.55
C GLU A 3 -45.15 18.01 -16.73
N PRO A 4 -45.07 16.82 -17.32
CA PRO A 4 -44.68 15.63 -16.58
C PRO A 4 -43.20 15.71 -16.18
N ASP A 5 -42.94 15.44 -14.90
CA ASP A 5 -41.61 15.26 -14.33
C ASP A 5 -40.84 14.23 -15.17
N PHE A 6 -39.56 14.49 -15.45
CA PHE A 6 -38.70 13.46 -16.03
C PHE A 6 -38.74 12.23 -15.12
N ILE A 7 -38.77 11.03 -15.71
CA ILE A 7 -38.67 9.78 -14.95
C ILE A 7 -37.36 9.08 -15.27
N VAL A 8 -36.85 8.31 -14.29
CA VAL A 8 -35.68 7.47 -14.50
C VAL A 8 -36.04 6.35 -15.46
N ASP A 9 -35.27 6.25 -16.53
CA ASP A 9 -35.39 5.21 -17.53
C ASP A 9 -34.50 4.02 -17.17
N TYR A 10 -35.12 2.98 -16.64
CA TYR A 10 -34.47 1.73 -16.25
C TYR A 10 -34.23 0.77 -17.43
N ASP A 11 -34.76 1.08 -18.62
CA ASP A 11 -34.62 0.25 -19.81
C ASP A 11 -33.34 0.56 -20.58
N ALA A 12 -32.75 1.75 -20.39
CA ALA A 12 -31.41 2.06 -20.88
C ALA A 12 -30.37 1.18 -20.18
N ARG A 13 -29.56 0.48 -20.98
CA ARG A 13 -28.52 -0.43 -20.47
C ARG A 13 -27.15 -0.03 -20.99
N ALA A 14 -26.18 -0.06 -20.08
CA ALA A 14 -24.77 0.13 -20.41
C ALA A 14 -24.15 -1.19 -20.89
N PRO A 15 -23.03 -1.14 -21.64
CA PRO A 15 -22.20 -2.31 -21.86
C PRO A 15 -21.81 -2.95 -20.52
N SER A 16 -21.79 -4.27 -20.49
CA SER A 16 -21.43 -5.00 -19.27
C SER A 16 -19.96 -4.75 -18.92
N PRO A 17 -19.65 -4.58 -17.62
CA PRO A 17 -18.27 -4.45 -17.19
C PRO A 17 -17.51 -5.74 -17.47
N LEU A 18 -16.18 -5.65 -17.42
CA LEU A 18 -15.29 -6.80 -17.51
C LEU A 18 -15.66 -7.84 -16.43
N ASP A 19 -15.46 -7.48 -15.18
CA ASP A 19 -16.01 -8.18 -14.03
C ASP A 19 -16.35 -7.15 -12.94
N PRO A 20 -17.59 -7.12 -12.41
CA PRO A 20 -17.98 -6.21 -11.33
C PRO A 20 -17.12 -6.31 -10.07
N HIS A 21 -16.46 -7.45 -9.83
CA HIS A 21 -15.56 -7.66 -8.70
C HIS A 21 -14.18 -7.04 -8.92
N ILE A 22 -13.74 -6.89 -10.17
CA ILE A 22 -12.49 -6.18 -10.51
C ILE A 22 -12.71 -4.68 -10.40
N ALA A 23 -13.77 -4.18 -11.03
CA ALA A 23 -14.05 -2.76 -11.06
C ALA A 23 -15.52 -2.49 -11.37
N ASN A 24 -16.11 -1.54 -10.65
CA ASN A 24 -17.47 -1.10 -10.89
C ASN A 24 -17.62 0.40 -10.63
N VAL A 25 -18.58 1.00 -11.31
CA VAL A 25 -18.95 2.40 -11.16
C VAL A 25 -20.46 2.53 -11.18
N TRP A 26 -21.01 3.39 -10.33
CA TRP A 26 -22.43 3.64 -10.26
C TRP A 26 -22.72 5.13 -10.10
N LEU A 27 -23.84 5.54 -10.69
CA LEU A 27 -24.41 6.86 -10.52
C LEU A 27 -25.75 6.75 -9.78
N ARG A 28 -25.97 7.68 -8.85
CA ARG A 28 -27.23 7.76 -8.11
C ARG A 28 -27.71 9.20 -8.05
N ALA A 29 -29.02 9.38 -8.26
CA ALA A 29 -29.72 10.62 -7.98
C ALA A 29 -30.69 10.37 -6.81
N PRO A 30 -30.42 10.88 -5.60
CA PRO A 30 -31.28 10.64 -4.43
C PRO A 30 -32.60 11.42 -4.48
N SER A 31 -32.69 12.47 -5.31
CA SER A 31 -33.93 13.21 -5.55
C SER A 31 -34.81 12.49 -6.57
N ASN A 32 -36.11 12.42 -6.30
CA ASN A 32 -37.12 11.94 -7.24
C ASN A 32 -37.79 13.06 -8.05
N ARG A 33 -37.34 14.32 -7.87
CA ARG A 33 -37.83 15.48 -8.62
C ARG A 33 -36.69 16.03 -9.46
N PHE A 34 -36.87 16.06 -10.79
CA PHE A 34 -35.78 16.36 -11.72
C PHE A 34 -35.92 17.72 -12.42
N MET A 35 -37.12 18.32 -12.41
CA MET A 35 -37.42 19.62 -13.05
C MET A 35 -36.53 20.79 -12.58
N GLY A 36 -36.13 20.79 -11.30
CA GLY A 36 -35.25 21.84 -10.73
C GLY A 36 -33.75 21.54 -10.85
N GLY A 37 -33.41 20.37 -11.39
CA GLY A 37 -32.11 19.74 -11.26
C GLY A 37 -31.98 18.84 -10.02
N TYR A 38 -30.90 18.06 -9.98
CA TYR A 38 -30.67 17.03 -8.96
C TYR A 38 -29.19 16.87 -8.62
N ASP A 39 -28.90 16.49 -7.39
CA ASP A 39 -27.55 16.05 -6.99
C ASP A 39 -27.25 14.70 -7.64
N LEU A 40 -26.06 14.58 -8.24
CA LEU A 40 -25.52 13.35 -8.79
C LEU A 40 -24.40 12.84 -7.88
N GLU A 41 -24.65 11.67 -7.30
CA GLU A 41 -23.68 10.91 -6.51
C GLU A 41 -22.96 9.89 -7.40
N VAL A 42 -21.65 9.79 -7.25
CA VAL A 42 -20.82 8.78 -7.91
C VAL A 42 -20.24 7.82 -6.88
N SER A 43 -20.17 6.54 -7.23
CA SER A 43 -19.53 5.52 -6.41
C SER A 43 -18.69 4.62 -7.30
N ALA A 44 -17.58 4.11 -6.76
CA ALA A 44 -16.72 3.17 -7.46
C ALA A 44 -16.10 2.17 -6.48
N SER A 45 -16.07 0.91 -6.90
CA SER A 45 -15.42 -0.17 -6.17
C SER A 45 -14.39 -0.88 -7.03
N PHE A 46 -13.38 -1.43 -6.36
CA PHE A 46 -12.28 -2.13 -6.99
C PHE A 46 -11.98 -3.43 -6.25
N GLY A 47 -11.39 -4.38 -6.95
CA GLY A 47 -10.90 -5.62 -6.39
C GLY A 47 -9.88 -6.27 -7.33
N GLU A 48 -9.47 -7.47 -6.96
CA GLU A 48 -8.56 -8.30 -7.73
C GLU A 48 -9.22 -9.66 -7.93
N GLU A 49 -9.35 -10.08 -9.20
CA GLU A 49 -10.01 -11.34 -9.56
C GLU A 49 -9.25 -12.03 -10.69
N MET A 50 -9.45 -13.34 -10.83
CA MET A 50 -8.85 -14.11 -11.91
C MET A 50 -9.62 -13.89 -13.22
N ILE A 51 -8.91 -13.49 -14.27
CA ILE A 51 -9.48 -13.35 -15.62
C ILE A 51 -8.72 -14.20 -16.65
N GLN A 52 -9.44 -14.70 -17.66
CA GLN A 52 -8.83 -15.42 -18.77
C GLN A 52 -8.38 -14.44 -19.86
N LEU A 53 -7.12 -14.51 -20.28
CA LEU A 53 -6.64 -13.91 -21.52
C LEU A 53 -6.76 -14.97 -22.61
N GLU A 54 -7.62 -14.74 -23.60
CA GLU A 54 -7.98 -15.73 -24.63
C GLU A 54 -7.56 -15.28 -26.02
N GLY A 55 -6.96 -16.18 -26.79
CA GLY A 55 -6.68 -16.00 -28.21
C GLY A 55 -6.68 -17.36 -28.92
N ASP A 56 -6.44 -17.35 -30.22
CA ASP A 56 -6.30 -18.58 -31.01
C ASP A 56 -5.18 -19.48 -30.42
N ASP A 57 -5.51 -20.69 -30.00
CA ASP A 57 -4.60 -21.65 -29.33
C ASP A 57 -3.83 -21.08 -28.11
N PHE A 58 -4.44 -20.12 -27.40
CA PHE A 58 -3.89 -19.50 -26.20
C PHE A 58 -4.99 -19.19 -25.18
N SER A 59 -4.83 -19.70 -23.95
CA SER A 59 -5.66 -19.29 -22.80
C SER A 59 -4.75 -19.15 -21.58
N LEU A 60 -4.85 -18.03 -20.86
CA LEU A 60 -4.03 -17.77 -19.69
C LEU A 60 -4.85 -17.11 -18.58
N SER A 61 -4.96 -17.77 -17.42
CA SER A 61 -5.62 -17.19 -16.25
C SER A 61 -4.65 -16.31 -15.47
N VAL A 62 -4.97 -15.02 -15.35
CA VAL A 62 -4.14 -14.04 -14.62
C VAL A 62 -4.97 -13.33 -13.56
N SER A 63 -4.38 -13.10 -12.39
CA SER A 63 -4.93 -12.23 -11.36
C SER A 63 -4.86 -10.80 -11.86
N PHE A 64 -6.01 -10.16 -12.05
CA PHE A 64 -6.13 -8.83 -12.63
C PHE A 64 -6.46 -7.81 -11.54
N GLY A 65 -5.50 -6.93 -11.24
CA GLY A 65 -5.66 -5.82 -10.31
C GLY A 65 -5.44 -4.47 -10.99
N ILE A 66 -6.04 -3.43 -10.43
CA ILE A 66 -5.90 -2.05 -10.92
C ILE A 66 -5.22 -1.23 -9.84
N LYS A 67 -4.15 -0.50 -10.17
CA LYS A 67 -3.45 0.41 -9.24
C LYS A 67 -4.00 1.82 -9.26
N LYS A 68 -4.57 2.20 -10.40
CA LYS A 68 -5.04 3.55 -10.68
C LYS A 68 -6.12 3.51 -11.74
N ALA A 69 -7.14 4.35 -11.58
CA ALA A 69 -8.25 4.44 -12.51
C ALA A 69 -8.75 5.88 -12.63
N SER A 70 -9.45 6.17 -13.72
CA SER A 70 -10.11 7.44 -13.95
C SER A 70 -11.60 7.21 -14.20
N ILE A 71 -12.44 8.00 -13.54
CA ILE A 71 -13.88 8.04 -13.76
C ILE A 71 -14.17 9.33 -14.52
N GLU A 72 -14.57 9.19 -15.78
CA GLU A 72 -15.01 10.29 -16.62
C GLU A 72 -16.55 10.32 -16.67
N VAL A 73 -17.15 11.48 -16.40
CA VAL A 73 -18.60 11.66 -16.39
C VAL A 73 -19.02 12.57 -17.54
N GLN A 74 -19.71 12.02 -18.53
CA GLN A 74 -20.21 12.75 -19.69
C GLN A 74 -21.69 13.09 -19.52
N PHE A 75 -22.06 14.29 -19.94
CA PHE A 75 -23.40 14.86 -19.80
C PHE A 75 -24.00 15.12 -21.18
N LYS A 76 -25.21 14.62 -21.43
CA LYS A 76 -25.94 14.79 -22.70
C LYS A 76 -27.33 15.33 -22.43
N HIS A 77 -27.67 16.44 -23.10
CA HIS A 77 -28.93 17.17 -22.92
C HIS A 77 -29.20 17.60 -21.47
N CYS A 78 -28.13 17.95 -20.76
CA CYS A 78 -28.19 18.50 -19.42
C CYS A 78 -27.00 19.42 -19.16
N GLN A 79 -27.17 20.32 -18.21
CA GLN A 79 -26.14 21.25 -17.76
C GLN A 79 -25.60 20.79 -16.40
N PRO A 80 -24.32 20.39 -16.31
CA PRO A 80 -23.68 20.08 -15.04
C PRO A 80 -23.11 21.33 -14.38
N ASP A 81 -23.45 21.52 -13.11
CA ASP A 81 -22.83 22.48 -12.20
C ASP A 81 -21.97 21.67 -11.19
N PRO A 82 -20.63 21.71 -11.26
CA PRO A 82 -19.79 20.96 -10.32
C PRO A 82 -19.98 21.50 -8.89
N ILE A 83 -20.32 20.62 -7.95
CA ILE A 83 -20.60 20.97 -6.54
C ILE A 83 -19.56 20.41 -5.57
N PHE A 84 -18.44 19.90 -6.09
CA PHE A 84 -17.33 19.44 -5.26
C PHE A 84 -17.04 20.48 -4.17
N GLU A 85 -17.17 20.06 -2.91
CA GLU A 85 -16.70 20.87 -1.80
C GLU A 85 -15.26 21.28 -2.10
N ARG A 86 -14.94 22.58 -2.00
CA ARG A 86 -13.60 23.12 -2.27
C ARG A 86 -12.57 22.41 -1.39
N SER A 87 -12.04 21.30 -1.89
CA SER A 87 -11.03 20.49 -1.22
C SER A 87 -9.67 21.10 -1.53
N GLY A 88 -9.24 22.04 -0.70
CA GLY A 88 -7.83 22.02 -0.33
C GLY A 88 -7.63 20.78 0.54
N ASP A 89 -6.85 19.80 0.06
CA ASP A 89 -6.44 18.57 0.77
C ASP A 89 -7.37 18.17 1.94
N ALA A 90 -8.62 17.81 1.63
CA ALA A 90 -9.67 17.71 2.64
C ALA A 90 -9.74 16.31 3.25
N TYR A 91 -9.31 16.24 4.51
CA TYR A 91 -9.48 15.13 5.44
C TYR A 91 -10.96 14.79 5.62
N VAL A 92 -11.34 13.53 5.45
CA VAL A 92 -12.68 13.05 5.86
C VAL A 92 -12.63 12.71 7.34
N ARG A 93 -13.56 13.27 8.10
CA ARG A 93 -13.83 12.91 9.48
C ARG A 93 -14.94 11.85 9.46
N GLU A 94 -14.57 10.61 9.70
CA GLU A 94 -15.55 9.55 9.96
C GLU A 94 -15.74 9.45 11.48
N ASP A 95 -16.92 9.79 11.97
CA ASP A 95 -17.31 9.51 13.36
C ASP A 95 -17.92 8.10 13.37
N ILE A 96 -17.12 7.09 13.73
CA ILE A 96 -17.61 5.71 13.89
C ILE A 96 -18.11 5.54 15.33
N ASP A 97 -19.44 5.53 15.52
CA ASP A 97 -20.05 5.13 16.78
C ASP A 97 -20.01 3.61 16.93
N ARG A 98 -18.97 3.10 17.62
CA ARG A 98 -18.95 1.71 18.09
C ARG A 98 -19.59 1.62 19.48
N THR A 99 -20.87 1.24 19.53
CA THR A 99 -21.51 0.83 20.78
C THR A 99 -21.06 -0.60 21.15
N GLN A 100 -19.95 -0.74 21.88
CA GLN A 100 -19.61 -2.03 22.48
C GLN A 100 -20.45 -2.26 23.75
N ARG A 101 -21.49 -3.11 23.66
CA ARG A 101 -22.13 -3.69 24.86
C ARG A 101 -21.26 -4.83 25.39
N GLY A 102 -20.27 -4.49 26.19
CA GLY A 102 -19.52 -5.48 26.97
C GLY A 102 -20.15 -5.70 28.33
N TRP A 103 -20.74 -6.87 28.59
CA TRP A 103 -21.03 -7.30 29.96
C TRP A 103 -19.71 -7.62 30.67
N ARG A 104 -19.18 -6.68 31.45
CA ARG A 104 -18.12 -6.97 32.41
C ARG A 104 -18.73 -7.30 33.76
N ILE A 105 -18.64 -8.56 34.17
CA ILE A 105 -18.72 -8.94 35.59
C ILE A 105 -17.35 -8.63 36.19
N GLY A 106 -17.22 -7.45 36.81
CA GLY A 106 -16.04 -7.07 37.57
C GLY A 106 -16.24 -7.42 39.04
N ALA A 107 -15.48 -8.38 39.56
CA ALA A 107 -15.21 -8.46 40.99
C ALA A 107 -14.04 -7.51 41.28
N GLU A 108 -14.35 -6.34 41.83
CA GLU A 108 -13.35 -5.36 42.26
C GLU A 108 -12.87 -5.76 43.67
N VAL A 109 -11.59 -6.14 43.77
CA VAL A 109 -10.90 -6.30 45.06
C VAL A 109 -9.91 -5.14 45.17
N GLU A 110 -10.33 -4.06 45.83
CA GLU A 110 -9.42 -3.02 46.27
C GLU A 110 -8.60 -3.54 47.47
N ALA A 111 -7.34 -3.89 47.24
CA ALA A 111 -6.37 -4.11 48.30
C ALA A 111 -5.44 -2.90 48.41
N GLY A 112 -5.87 -1.90 49.17
CA GLY A 112 -5.01 -0.80 49.61
C GLY A 112 -4.11 -1.27 50.75
N ALA A 113 -2.81 -1.44 50.50
CA ALA A 113 -1.81 -1.68 51.54
C ALA A 113 -0.94 -0.43 51.72
N SER A 114 -1.32 0.45 52.65
CA SER A 114 -0.42 1.47 53.21
C SER A 114 0.32 0.88 54.40
N ALA A 115 1.65 0.79 54.34
CA ALA A 115 2.48 0.37 55.45
C ALA A 115 2.56 1.46 56.53
N GLY A 116 2.23 1.14 57.79
CA GLY A 116 2.57 1.97 58.95
C GLY A 116 1.76 1.73 60.23
N ALA A 117 2.33 0.92 61.14
CA ALA A 117 2.09 0.82 62.60
C ALA A 117 0.78 0.15 63.14
N PRO A 118 0.81 -0.45 64.36
CA PRO A 118 -0.19 -1.43 64.85
C PRO A 118 -1.18 -0.88 65.91
N ILE A 119 -2.16 -1.73 66.31
CA ILE A 119 -3.14 -1.68 67.46
C ILE A 119 -4.62 -1.49 66.99
N PRO A 120 -5.68 -2.08 67.62
CA PRO A 120 -6.40 -3.29 67.17
C PRO A 120 -7.91 -3.04 66.89
N ASP A 121 -8.65 -4.09 66.54
CA ASP A 121 -10.12 -4.16 66.48
C ASP A 121 -10.85 -3.14 65.59
N ALA A 122 -10.97 -3.46 64.29
CA ALA A 122 -12.00 -2.89 63.43
C ALA A 122 -12.81 -4.01 62.76
N LYS A 123 -14.08 -4.14 63.19
CA LYS A 123 -15.08 -5.02 62.57
C LYS A 123 -15.29 -4.62 61.11
N GLY A 124 -14.99 -5.52 60.18
CA GLY A 124 -15.32 -5.34 58.76
C GLY A 124 -16.83 -5.36 58.55
N ALA A 125 -17.39 -4.25 58.05
CA ALA A 125 -18.72 -4.20 57.48
C ALA A 125 -18.59 -4.28 55.96
N ALA A 126 -18.92 -5.42 55.37
CA ALA A 126 -19.02 -5.58 53.92
C ALA A 126 -20.33 -4.94 53.44
N LYS A 127 -20.24 -3.80 52.73
CA LYS A 127 -21.36 -3.27 51.93
C LYS A 127 -21.23 -3.82 50.52
N SER A 128 -22.14 -4.72 50.15
CA SER A 128 -22.36 -5.12 48.77
C SER A 128 -23.18 -4.04 48.07
N GLY A 129 -22.55 -3.32 47.12
CA GLY A 129 -23.22 -2.39 46.22
C GLY A 129 -23.20 -2.96 44.81
N ILE A 130 -24.38 -3.14 44.21
CA ILE A 130 -24.53 -3.51 42.80
C ILE A 130 -24.44 -2.22 41.98
N ASN A 131 -23.32 -1.98 41.30
CA ASN A 131 -23.20 -0.89 40.33
C ASN A 131 -23.79 -1.33 38.98
N TYR A 132 -24.81 -0.60 38.51
CA TYR A 132 -25.30 -0.72 37.14
C TYR A 132 -24.26 -0.12 36.18
N GLY A 133 -23.88 -0.89 35.16
CA GLY A 133 -22.82 -0.54 34.21
C GLY A 133 -23.11 0.75 33.45
N SER A 134 -22.11 1.62 33.36
CA SER A 134 -22.12 2.77 32.46
C SER A 134 -21.82 2.33 31.03
N GLU A 135 -22.67 2.73 30.09
CA GLU A 135 -22.34 2.70 28.67
C GLU A 135 -21.23 3.73 28.41
N SER A 136 -20.02 3.25 28.11
CA SER A 136 -18.95 4.07 27.57
C SER A 136 -19.03 4.00 26.05
N SER A 137 -19.47 5.09 25.38
CA SER A 137 -19.20 5.27 23.96
C SER A 137 -17.74 5.70 23.79
N THR A 138 -17.00 5.02 22.93
CA THR A 138 -15.66 5.45 22.51
C THR A 138 -15.80 5.93 21.07
N THR A 139 -15.74 7.24 20.87
CA THR A 139 -15.72 7.84 19.53
C THR A 139 -14.29 7.76 19.02
N GLU A 140 -14.03 6.89 18.05
CA GLU A 140 -12.71 6.73 17.44
C GLU A 140 -12.66 7.57 16.17
N THR A 141 -11.99 8.72 16.22
CA THR A 141 -11.83 9.61 15.06
C THR A 141 -10.68 9.10 14.19
N ARG A 142 -10.98 8.36 13.11
CA ARG A 142 -9.95 7.86 12.19
C ARG A 142 -9.74 8.87 11.05
N ARG A 143 -8.48 9.28 10.84
CA ARG A 143 -8.09 10.21 9.77
C ARG A 143 -7.79 9.39 8.51
N GLN A 144 -8.75 9.24 7.61
CA GLN A 144 -8.53 8.52 6.36
C GLN A 144 -8.21 9.51 5.23
N THR A 145 -7.06 9.32 4.58
CA THR A 145 -6.72 10.04 3.36
C THR A 145 -7.67 9.59 2.25
N ARG A 146 -8.35 10.53 1.58
CA ARG A 146 -9.16 10.21 0.40
C ARG A 146 -8.25 9.55 -0.64
N ARG A 147 -8.61 8.34 -1.08
CA ARG A 147 -7.89 7.57 -2.12
C ARG A 147 -8.34 7.97 -3.54
N TRP A 148 -8.94 9.14 -3.66
CA TRP A 148 -9.39 9.72 -4.92
C TRP A 148 -9.24 11.24 -4.87
N LYS A 149 -9.12 11.85 -6.05
CA LYS A 149 -9.06 13.31 -6.22
C LYS A 149 -9.78 13.72 -7.51
N GLN A 150 -10.33 14.92 -7.51
CA GLN A 150 -10.85 15.53 -8.73
C GLN A 150 -9.68 16.09 -9.55
N VAL A 151 -9.55 15.68 -10.81
CA VAL A 151 -8.50 16.16 -11.72
C VAL A 151 -9.05 17.14 -12.75
N GLY A 152 -10.35 17.06 -13.05
CA GLY A 152 -11.04 17.95 -13.97
C GLY A 152 -12.51 18.16 -13.59
N PRO A 153 -13.23 19.04 -14.30
CA PRO A 153 -14.62 19.36 -13.98
C PRO A 153 -15.55 18.15 -14.08
N GLN A 154 -15.15 17.11 -14.81
CA GLN A 154 -15.92 15.90 -15.08
C GLN A 154 -15.11 14.62 -14.84
N THR A 155 -13.97 14.73 -14.15
CA THR A 155 -13.01 13.62 -14.03
C THR A 155 -12.52 13.44 -12.61
N ILE A 156 -12.69 12.22 -12.10
CA ILE A 156 -12.17 11.78 -10.80
C ILE A 156 -11.07 10.75 -11.06
N GLU A 157 -9.94 10.88 -10.37
CA GLU A 157 -8.85 9.92 -10.39
C GLU A 157 -8.80 9.19 -9.06
N VAL A 158 -8.68 7.87 -9.11
CA VAL A 158 -8.60 6.98 -7.94
C VAL A 158 -7.21 6.35 -7.90
N GLU A 159 -6.51 6.46 -6.78
CA GLU A 159 -5.15 5.95 -6.59
C GLU A 159 -4.88 5.64 -5.11
N ASP A 160 -4.22 4.52 -4.82
CA ASP A 160 -3.85 4.12 -3.46
C ASP A 160 -2.33 3.92 -3.30
N ALA A 161 -1.57 5.01 -3.42
CA ALA A 161 -0.11 5.02 -3.24
C ALA A 161 0.62 3.91 -4.04
N GLY A 162 0.14 3.63 -5.25
CA GLY A 162 0.69 2.59 -6.15
C GLY A 162 0.32 1.14 -5.80
N ARG A 163 -0.50 0.90 -4.77
CA ARG A 163 -1.07 -0.42 -4.45
C ARG A 163 -2.25 -0.74 -5.36
N THR A 164 -2.62 -2.01 -5.44
CA THR A 164 -3.88 -2.43 -6.03
C THR A 164 -5.04 -1.79 -5.26
N LEU A 165 -5.98 -1.20 -6.00
CA LEU A 165 -7.21 -0.63 -5.50
C LEU A 165 -8.12 -1.75 -5.00
N GLU A 166 -8.61 -1.63 -3.77
CA GLU A 166 -9.45 -2.64 -3.14
C GLU A 166 -10.58 -1.99 -2.35
N GLY A 167 -11.78 -2.55 -2.49
CA GLY A 167 -12.99 -2.11 -1.80
C GLY A 167 -13.67 -0.92 -2.47
N GLN A 168 -14.59 -0.30 -1.74
CA GLN A 168 -15.30 0.89 -2.20
C GLN A 168 -14.45 2.13 -1.91
N LEU A 169 -13.80 2.67 -2.94
CA LEU A 169 -12.85 3.79 -2.80
C LEU A 169 -13.49 5.15 -3.06
N VAL A 170 -14.61 5.18 -3.78
CA VAL A 170 -15.46 6.36 -3.94
C VAL A 170 -16.84 5.95 -3.44
N ASP A 171 -17.32 6.57 -2.36
CA ASP A 171 -18.62 6.24 -1.75
C ASP A 171 -19.55 7.43 -1.76
N ARG A 172 -20.60 7.34 -2.58
CA ARG A 172 -21.71 8.31 -2.71
C ARG A 172 -21.24 9.76 -2.76
N GLU A 173 -20.16 10.01 -3.48
CA GLU A 173 -19.55 11.33 -3.55
C GLU A 173 -20.41 12.26 -4.41
N LYS A 174 -20.85 13.38 -3.82
CA LYS A 174 -21.67 14.38 -4.51
C LYS A 174 -20.78 15.27 -5.35
N GLY A 175 -20.65 14.93 -6.64
CA GLY A 175 -19.76 15.65 -7.56
C GLY A 175 -20.45 16.77 -8.33
N TRP A 176 -21.71 16.57 -8.72
CA TRP A 176 -22.40 17.46 -9.68
C TRP A 176 -23.85 17.71 -9.30
N PHE A 177 -24.30 18.95 -9.49
CA PHE A 177 -25.71 19.28 -9.62
C PHE A 177 -26.07 19.31 -11.10
N VAL A 178 -27.05 18.53 -11.52
CA VAL A 178 -27.37 18.34 -12.94
C VAL A 178 -28.75 18.90 -13.23
N LYS A 179 -28.85 19.79 -14.21
CA LYS A 179 -30.13 20.34 -14.71
C LYS A 179 -30.45 19.76 -16.08
N PRO A 180 -31.50 18.92 -16.23
CA PRO A 180 -31.97 18.46 -17.53
C PRO A 180 -32.36 19.63 -18.43
N ASP A 181 -32.13 19.52 -19.74
CA ASP A 181 -32.64 20.47 -20.73
C ASP A 181 -34.15 20.20 -20.94
N PRO A 182 -35.05 21.12 -20.56
CA PRO A 182 -36.49 20.91 -20.67
C PRO A 182 -36.96 20.86 -22.13
N THR A 183 -36.16 21.30 -23.10
CA THR A 183 -36.52 21.25 -24.53
C THR A 183 -36.29 19.88 -25.15
N LYS A 184 -35.60 18.97 -24.45
CA LYS A 184 -35.25 17.64 -24.93
C LYS A 184 -36.13 16.57 -24.31
N ASP A 185 -36.30 15.46 -25.03
CA ASP A 185 -37.13 14.34 -24.59
C ASP A 185 -36.44 13.43 -23.59
N PHE A 186 -35.11 13.50 -23.53
CA PHE A 186 -34.28 12.79 -22.57
C PHE A 186 -33.07 13.61 -22.12
N SER A 187 -32.54 13.25 -20.96
CA SER A 187 -31.26 13.71 -20.42
C SER A 187 -30.47 12.47 -19.99
N ALA A 188 -29.17 12.43 -20.25
CA ALA A 188 -28.34 11.28 -19.91
C ALA A 188 -27.01 11.70 -19.28
N VAL A 189 -26.60 10.93 -18.28
CA VAL A 189 -25.28 11.00 -17.67
C VAL A 189 -24.59 9.65 -17.80
N VAL A 190 -23.37 9.66 -18.29
CA VAL A 190 -22.56 8.45 -18.55
C VAL A 190 -21.32 8.51 -17.70
N ALA A 191 -21.15 7.58 -16.77
CA ALA A 191 -19.88 7.40 -16.06
C ALA A 191 -19.09 6.27 -16.73
N THR A 192 -17.86 6.57 -17.12
CA THR A 192 -16.93 5.62 -17.74
C THR A 192 -15.73 5.47 -16.82
N LEU A 193 -15.49 4.26 -16.32
CA LEU A 193 -14.32 3.90 -15.54
C LEU A 193 -13.25 3.36 -16.47
N THR A 194 -12.11 4.04 -16.55
CA THR A 194 -11.01 3.70 -17.45
C THR A 194 -9.70 3.45 -16.71
N THR A 195 -8.80 2.69 -17.36
CA THR A 195 -7.44 2.44 -16.88
C THR A 195 -6.42 2.38 -18.03
N ARG A 196 -5.13 2.33 -17.68
CA ARG A 196 -4.01 2.28 -18.63
C ARG A 196 -3.11 1.08 -18.37
N ALA A 197 -2.23 0.76 -19.32
CA ALA A 197 -1.41 -0.45 -19.26
C ALA A 197 -0.48 -0.45 -18.05
N GLU A 198 0.09 0.70 -17.73
CA GLU A 198 0.98 0.92 -16.59
C GLU A 198 0.22 0.91 -15.24
N TRP A 199 -1.11 1.09 -15.26
CA TRP A 199 -1.97 1.04 -14.07
C TRP A 199 -2.53 -0.34 -13.79
N ILE A 200 -2.40 -1.28 -14.73
CA ILE A 200 -2.79 -2.68 -14.52
C ILE A 200 -1.65 -3.44 -13.86
N GLN A 201 -2.01 -4.22 -12.84
CA GLN A 201 -1.15 -5.17 -12.18
C GLN A 201 -1.63 -6.59 -12.49
N PHE A 202 -0.75 -7.41 -13.03
CA PHE A 202 -0.95 -8.86 -13.02
C PHE A 202 -0.28 -9.44 -11.79
N GLY A 203 -1.07 -10.10 -10.97
CA GLY A 203 -0.62 -10.80 -9.77
C GLY A 203 -0.19 -12.23 -10.11
N ARG A 204 -0.84 -13.20 -9.45
CA ARG A 204 -0.62 -14.62 -9.68
C ARG A 204 -1.08 -15.01 -11.09
N VAL A 205 -0.28 -15.83 -11.77
CA VAL A 205 -0.70 -16.53 -12.98
C VAL A 205 -0.94 -17.96 -12.57
N ASP A 206 -2.19 -18.43 -12.66
CA ASP A 206 -2.51 -19.82 -12.33
C ASP A 206 -2.21 -20.74 -13.51
N ASP A 207 -1.92 -22.00 -13.16
CA ASP A 207 -1.46 -23.03 -14.08
C ASP A 207 -2.34 -23.06 -15.32
N VAL A 208 -1.70 -22.73 -16.45
CA VAL A 208 -2.23 -22.90 -17.79
C VAL A 208 -2.62 -24.37 -17.90
N GLU A 209 -3.90 -24.72 -17.99
CA GLU A 209 -4.23 -25.93 -18.74
C GLU A 209 -3.82 -25.60 -20.18
N PRO A 210 -2.65 -26.07 -20.67
CA PRO A 210 -2.09 -25.52 -21.89
C PRO A 210 -2.96 -26.02 -23.04
N SER A 211 -3.85 -25.17 -23.52
CA SER A 211 -4.49 -25.36 -24.81
C SER A 211 -3.47 -24.98 -25.87
N GLY A 212 -3.03 -25.97 -26.66
CA GLY A 212 -2.21 -25.73 -27.85
C GLY A 212 -0.71 -25.41 -27.63
N GLY A 213 -0.02 -25.14 -28.73
CA GLY A 213 1.43 -24.94 -28.77
C GLY A 213 1.91 -23.61 -28.17
N ILE A 214 1.11 -22.54 -28.33
CA ILE A 214 1.43 -21.20 -27.84
C ILE A 214 1.31 -21.17 -26.31
N GLY A 215 0.22 -21.70 -25.74
CA GLY A 215 0.01 -21.79 -24.30
C GLY A 215 1.15 -22.53 -23.58
N MET A 216 1.63 -23.65 -24.12
CA MET A 216 2.78 -24.38 -23.57
C MET A 216 4.08 -23.57 -23.60
N ARG A 217 4.34 -22.82 -24.68
CA ARG A 217 5.53 -21.96 -24.78
C ARG A 217 5.45 -20.80 -23.81
N ALA A 218 4.29 -20.16 -23.69
CA ALA A 218 4.04 -19.08 -22.73
C ALA A 218 4.22 -19.54 -21.28
N ALA A 219 3.68 -20.71 -20.91
CA ALA A 219 3.86 -21.31 -19.59
C ALA A 219 5.35 -21.52 -19.27
N ARG A 220 6.12 -22.13 -20.18
CA ARG A 220 7.58 -22.30 -20.02
C ARG A 220 8.31 -20.97 -19.86
N PHE A 221 7.83 -19.93 -20.55
CA PHE A 221 8.40 -18.59 -20.50
C PHE A 221 8.19 -17.96 -19.12
N LEU A 222 6.96 -18.05 -18.59
CA LEU A 222 6.58 -17.58 -17.26
C LEU A 222 7.28 -18.35 -16.13
N THR A 223 7.56 -19.65 -16.32
CA THR A 223 8.32 -20.46 -15.35
C THR A 223 9.84 -20.36 -15.51
N GLY A 224 10.33 -19.67 -16.55
CA GLY A 224 11.77 -19.55 -16.85
C GLY A 224 12.61 -18.90 -15.74
N LYS A 225 13.94 -18.94 -15.84
CA LYS A 225 14.83 -18.27 -14.85
C LYS A 225 15.19 -16.83 -15.24
N LYS A 226 14.96 -16.42 -16.49
CA LYS A 226 15.33 -15.11 -17.01
C LYS A 226 14.30 -14.06 -16.59
N THR A 227 14.63 -13.25 -15.57
CA THR A 227 13.75 -12.21 -15.01
C THR A 227 13.33 -11.18 -16.07
N ARG A 228 14.29 -10.67 -16.85
CA ARG A 228 14.04 -9.72 -17.95
C ARG A 228 12.99 -10.19 -18.93
N ASP A 229 13.11 -11.45 -19.37
CA ASP A 229 12.20 -12.02 -20.36
C ASP A 229 10.77 -12.08 -19.78
N LYS A 230 10.62 -12.48 -18.52
CA LYS A 230 9.32 -12.46 -17.83
C LYS A 230 8.73 -11.06 -17.73
N GLU A 231 9.54 -10.06 -17.41
CA GLU A 231 9.08 -8.67 -17.30
C GLU A 231 8.62 -8.13 -18.66
N LEU A 232 9.37 -8.40 -19.73
CA LEU A 232 8.98 -8.06 -21.10
C LEU A 232 7.69 -8.77 -21.51
N PHE A 233 7.52 -10.03 -21.14
CA PHE A 233 6.30 -10.79 -21.42
C PHE A 233 5.11 -10.28 -20.61
N GLY A 234 5.30 -9.96 -19.33
CA GLY A 234 4.27 -9.32 -18.50
C GLY A 234 3.87 -7.94 -19.03
N LEU A 235 4.81 -7.17 -19.60
CA LEU A 235 4.49 -5.93 -20.30
C LEU A 235 3.69 -6.17 -21.58
N LEU A 236 4.03 -7.22 -22.35
CA LEU A 236 3.26 -7.61 -23.53
C LEU A 236 1.82 -7.93 -23.16
N LEU A 237 1.62 -8.82 -22.19
CA LEU A 237 0.29 -9.26 -21.78
C LEU A 237 -0.57 -8.08 -21.30
N ARG A 238 -0.01 -7.15 -20.51
CA ARG A 238 -0.74 -5.96 -20.08
C ARG A 238 -1.11 -5.05 -21.24
N THR A 239 -0.20 -4.87 -22.20
CA THR A 239 -0.44 -4.05 -23.40
C THR A 239 -1.56 -4.66 -24.26
N LEU A 240 -1.54 -5.98 -24.44
CA LEU A 240 -2.59 -6.70 -25.17
C LEU A 240 -3.93 -6.68 -24.43
N ALA A 241 -3.92 -6.84 -23.11
CA ALA A 241 -5.13 -6.77 -22.30
C ALA A 241 -5.79 -5.38 -22.40
N VAL A 242 -5.00 -4.30 -22.32
CA VAL A 242 -5.52 -2.94 -22.55
C VAL A 242 -6.13 -2.79 -23.93
N ARG A 243 -5.43 -3.28 -24.97
CA ARG A 243 -5.97 -3.24 -26.34
C ARG A 243 -7.28 -4.01 -26.48
N GLY A 244 -7.40 -5.17 -25.83
CA GLY A 244 -8.65 -5.95 -25.80
C GLY A 244 -9.80 -5.23 -25.09
N LEU A 245 -9.49 -4.30 -24.18
CA LEU A 245 -10.45 -3.51 -23.40
C LEU A 245 -10.68 -2.09 -23.96
N GLN A 246 -9.95 -1.69 -25.00
CA GLN A 246 -10.13 -0.39 -25.64
C GLN A 246 -11.40 -0.38 -26.47
N ASN A 247 -12.15 0.72 -26.39
CA ASN A 247 -13.22 1.01 -27.34
C ASN A 247 -12.65 1.78 -28.54
N ALA A 248 -13.38 1.84 -29.66
CA ALA A 248 -12.89 2.48 -30.90
C ALA A 248 -12.58 3.99 -30.75
N LEU A 249 -13.05 4.63 -29.68
CA LEU A 249 -12.98 6.08 -29.46
C LEU A 249 -11.92 6.48 -28.43
N SER A 250 -11.38 5.55 -27.65
CA SER A 250 -10.47 5.82 -26.54
C SER A 250 -9.21 4.96 -26.60
N ARG A 251 -8.09 5.58 -26.21
CA ARG A 251 -6.82 4.88 -25.98
C ARG A 251 -6.75 4.23 -24.60
N ASP A 252 -7.66 4.55 -23.71
CA ASP A 252 -7.70 3.96 -22.38
C ASP A 252 -8.62 2.74 -22.37
N ALA A 253 -8.27 1.73 -21.57
CA ALA A 253 -9.09 0.53 -21.41
C ALA A 253 -10.35 0.88 -20.62
N THR A 254 -11.52 0.52 -21.13
CA THR A 254 -12.80 0.72 -20.43
C THR A 254 -13.09 -0.49 -19.56
N LEU A 255 -13.22 -0.29 -18.24
CA LEU A 255 -13.45 -1.36 -17.27
C LEU A 255 -14.93 -1.53 -16.94
N ALA A 256 -15.62 -0.41 -16.74
CA ALA A 256 -17.04 -0.37 -16.42
C ALA A 256 -17.68 0.91 -16.97
N VAL A 257 -18.95 0.82 -17.34
CA VAL A 257 -19.77 1.96 -17.78
C VAL A 257 -21.08 1.93 -17.04
N TYR A 258 -21.54 3.08 -16.58
CA TYR A 258 -22.84 3.23 -15.96
C TYR A 258 -23.61 4.37 -16.62
N LEU A 259 -24.91 4.15 -16.82
CA LEU A 259 -25.81 5.12 -17.43
C LEU A 259 -26.88 5.54 -16.42
N HIS A 260 -27.09 6.84 -16.31
CA HIS A 260 -28.26 7.41 -15.65
C HIS A 260 -29.05 8.22 -16.67
N VAL A 261 -30.20 7.69 -17.10
CA VAL A 261 -31.04 8.27 -18.14
C VAL A 261 -32.36 8.72 -17.54
N LEU A 262 -32.77 9.93 -17.90
CA LEU A 262 -34.04 10.54 -17.58
C LEU A 262 -34.82 10.73 -18.88
N ARG A 263 -36.10 10.34 -18.92
CA ARG A 263 -36.99 10.53 -20.07
C ARG A 263 -38.30 11.21 -19.67
N LYS A 264 -38.92 11.94 -20.59
CA LYS A 264 -40.27 12.46 -20.40
C LYS A 264 -41.32 11.33 -20.51
N PRO A 265 -42.33 11.26 -19.63
CA PRO A 265 -43.36 10.22 -19.70
C PRO A 265 -44.12 10.12 -21.03
N ALA A 266 -44.35 11.25 -21.72
CA ALA A 266 -45.08 11.28 -22.99
C ALA A 266 -44.33 10.58 -24.15
N THR A 267 -43.02 10.39 -24.05
CA THR A 267 -42.20 9.78 -25.12
C THR A 267 -41.95 8.29 -24.95
N ILE A 268 -42.59 7.66 -23.95
CA ILE A 268 -42.49 6.21 -23.69
C ILE A 268 -43.28 5.40 -24.74
N ASP A 269 -44.43 5.91 -25.18
CA ASP A 269 -45.32 5.23 -26.12
C ASP A 269 -45.06 5.59 -27.61
N GLU A 270 -44.36 6.69 -27.88
CA GLU A 270 -44.12 7.16 -29.26
C GLU A 270 -42.78 6.66 -29.82
N LEU A 271 -42.79 6.30 -31.11
CA LEU A 271 -41.61 6.01 -31.93
C LEU A 271 -40.80 7.31 -32.17
N SER A 272 -40.20 7.86 -31.11
CA SER A 272 -39.17 8.89 -31.26
C SER A 272 -37.93 8.27 -31.93
N ASP A 273 -37.43 8.92 -32.98
CA ASP A 273 -36.21 8.51 -33.71
C ASP A 273 -34.95 8.62 -32.84
N GLU A 274 -34.99 9.34 -31.71
CA GLU A 274 -33.88 9.56 -30.78
C GLU A 274 -34.02 8.73 -29.49
N ARG A 275 -34.37 7.45 -29.59
CA ARG A 275 -34.33 6.55 -28.42
C ARG A 275 -32.87 6.33 -27.98
N PRO A 276 -32.57 6.40 -26.66
CA PRO A 276 -31.29 5.92 -26.15
C PRO A 276 -31.09 4.48 -26.63
N MET A 277 -29.98 4.20 -27.32
CA MET A 277 -29.67 2.86 -27.79
C MET A 277 -29.69 1.90 -26.62
N VAL A 278 -30.62 0.94 -26.65
CA VAL A 278 -30.59 -0.22 -25.74
C VAL A 278 -29.49 -1.13 -26.24
N VAL A 279 -28.29 -1.00 -25.69
CA VAL A 279 -27.25 -2.02 -25.89
C VAL A 279 -27.64 -3.20 -25.00
N PRO A 280 -27.85 -4.41 -25.53
CA PRO A 280 -28.09 -5.56 -24.68
C PRO A 280 -26.92 -5.72 -23.73
N ALA A 281 -27.16 -5.57 -22.42
CA ALA A 281 -26.18 -5.89 -21.41
C ALA A 281 -25.88 -7.39 -21.54
N GLY A 282 -24.74 -7.72 -22.14
CA GLY A 282 -24.25 -9.09 -22.19
C GLY A 282 -23.94 -9.62 -20.79
N PRO A 283 -23.59 -10.90 -20.62
CA PRO A 283 -22.91 -11.31 -19.39
C PRO A 283 -21.62 -10.49 -19.20
N PRO A 284 -21.13 -10.29 -17.96
CA PRO A 284 -19.80 -9.73 -17.71
C PRO A 284 -18.75 -10.48 -18.52
N LEU A 285 -17.79 -9.75 -19.09
CA LEU A 285 -16.71 -10.34 -19.87
C LEU A 285 -15.73 -11.05 -18.94
N ARG A 286 -15.88 -12.37 -18.77
CA ARG A 286 -14.93 -13.18 -17.98
C ARG A 286 -13.60 -13.46 -18.68
N SER A 287 -13.44 -12.97 -19.90
CA SER A 287 -12.21 -13.08 -20.66
C SER A 287 -11.90 -11.80 -21.43
N ILE A 288 -10.60 -11.61 -21.71
CA ILE A 288 -10.08 -10.55 -22.56
C ILE A 288 -9.48 -11.20 -23.79
N GLY A 289 -9.98 -10.83 -24.97
CA GLY A 289 -9.40 -11.25 -26.25
C GLY A 289 -8.01 -10.65 -26.45
N VAL A 290 -7.02 -11.49 -26.76
CA VAL A 290 -5.64 -11.10 -27.05
C VAL A 290 -5.19 -11.67 -28.39
N ASP A 291 -4.33 -10.94 -29.10
CA ASP A 291 -3.81 -11.35 -30.41
C ASP A 291 -2.72 -12.43 -30.25
N SER A 292 -3.09 -13.69 -30.46
CA SER A 292 -2.18 -14.84 -30.38
C SER A 292 -1.01 -14.74 -31.35
N SER A 293 -1.16 -14.10 -32.52
CA SER A 293 -0.08 -13.98 -33.50
C SER A 293 1.07 -13.12 -32.98
N VAL A 294 0.74 -12.08 -32.20
CA VAL A 294 1.72 -11.23 -31.53
C VAL A 294 2.43 -11.99 -30.43
N ILE A 295 1.68 -12.75 -29.61
CA ILE A 295 2.24 -13.59 -28.55
C ILE A 295 3.22 -14.59 -29.16
N ASP A 296 2.82 -15.25 -30.25
CA ASP A 296 3.64 -16.24 -30.92
C ASP A 296 4.95 -15.65 -31.47
N THR A 297 4.83 -14.51 -32.17
CA THR A 297 5.99 -13.76 -32.69
C THR A 297 6.93 -13.34 -31.56
N PHE A 298 6.40 -12.94 -30.40
CA PHE A 298 7.21 -12.56 -29.25
C PHE A 298 7.97 -13.76 -28.66
N LEU A 299 7.31 -14.92 -28.57
CA LEU A 299 7.91 -16.13 -28.01
C LEU A 299 9.02 -16.70 -28.90
N ASP A 300 8.90 -16.54 -30.23
CA ASP A 300 9.86 -17.07 -31.21
C ASP A 300 11.03 -16.13 -31.53
N THR A 301 10.98 -14.88 -31.06
CA THR A 301 12.05 -13.91 -31.28
C THR A 301 13.06 -13.85 -30.13
N ASP A 302 14.26 -13.36 -30.44
CA ASP A 302 15.30 -13.09 -29.46
C ASP A 302 15.00 -11.83 -28.63
N SER A 303 15.88 -11.46 -27.68
CA SER A 303 15.65 -10.31 -26.81
C SER A 303 15.51 -8.98 -27.57
N GLN A 304 16.16 -8.80 -28.72
CA GLN A 304 16.03 -7.57 -29.52
C GLN A 304 14.73 -7.58 -30.34
N GLY A 305 14.37 -8.72 -30.92
CA GLY A 305 13.10 -8.91 -31.62
C GLY A 305 11.90 -8.71 -30.70
N ARG A 306 11.97 -9.17 -29.44
CA ARG A 306 10.93 -8.93 -28.41
C ARG A 306 10.66 -7.46 -28.15
N VAL A 307 11.71 -6.64 -28.09
CA VAL A 307 11.57 -5.18 -27.92
C VAL A 307 10.91 -4.56 -29.15
N ALA A 308 11.27 -5.01 -30.35
CA ALA A 308 10.65 -4.56 -31.58
C ALA A 308 9.15 -4.91 -31.63
N VAL A 309 8.77 -6.13 -31.21
CA VAL A 309 7.37 -6.55 -31.10
C VAL A 309 6.61 -5.66 -30.12
N LEU A 310 7.16 -5.44 -28.92
CA LEU A 310 6.54 -4.57 -27.90
C LEU A 310 6.33 -3.14 -28.40
N ARG A 311 7.31 -2.55 -29.11
CA ARG A 311 7.15 -1.24 -29.74
C ARG A 311 6.06 -1.23 -30.81
N LYS A 312 6.00 -2.28 -31.65
CA LYS A 312 4.99 -2.41 -32.71
C LYS A 312 3.56 -2.47 -32.15
N VAL A 313 3.37 -3.10 -30.99
CA VAL A 313 2.08 -3.15 -30.31
C VAL A 313 1.78 -1.93 -29.44
N GLY A 314 2.69 -0.96 -29.39
CA GLY A 314 2.50 0.30 -28.67
C GLY A 314 2.74 0.21 -27.17
N ALA A 315 3.60 -0.70 -26.71
CA ALA A 315 3.99 -0.76 -25.30
C ALA A 315 4.65 0.57 -24.86
N PRO A 316 4.40 1.06 -23.62
CA PRO A 316 4.96 2.31 -23.13
C PRO A 316 6.49 2.32 -23.20
N SER A 317 7.05 3.39 -23.77
CA SER A 317 8.50 3.51 -23.97
C SER A 317 9.27 3.61 -22.66
N GLU A 318 8.68 4.21 -21.63
CA GLU A 318 9.28 4.33 -20.28
C GLU A 318 9.40 2.97 -19.60
N ASP A 319 8.35 2.14 -19.64
CA ASP A 319 8.40 0.78 -19.08
C ASP A 319 9.39 -0.11 -19.82
N LEU A 320 9.43 -0.01 -21.15
CA LEU A 320 10.44 -0.66 -21.96
C LEU A 320 11.84 -0.23 -21.55
N GLN A 321 12.10 1.08 -21.44
CA GLN A 321 13.39 1.59 -21.01
C GLN A 321 13.74 1.13 -19.60
N ARG A 322 12.78 1.10 -18.65
CA ARG A 322 13.01 0.60 -17.29
C ARG A 322 13.54 -0.84 -17.33
N ILE A 323 12.83 -1.75 -18.01
CA ILE A 323 13.18 -3.18 -18.09
C ILE A 323 14.52 -3.40 -18.84
N LEU A 324 14.79 -2.59 -19.86
CA LEU A 324 16.03 -2.67 -20.64
C LEU A 324 17.23 -2.13 -19.86
N SER A 325 17.04 -1.03 -19.13
CA SER A 325 18.04 -0.46 -18.23
C SER A 325 18.31 -1.37 -17.04
N GLU A 326 17.48 -2.39 -16.82
CA GLU A 326 17.52 -3.26 -15.64
C GLU A 326 18.63 -4.31 -15.67
N ASN A 327 19.25 -4.51 -16.84
CA ASN A 327 20.14 -5.64 -17.11
C ASN A 327 21.56 -5.28 -17.62
N ASP A 328 21.93 -4.00 -17.72
CA ASP A 328 23.29 -3.59 -18.11
C ASP A 328 24.30 -3.71 -16.95
N GLY A 329 24.13 -4.69 -16.06
CA GLY A 329 24.91 -4.85 -14.82
C GLY A 329 24.70 -3.72 -13.80
N HIS A 330 24.08 -2.63 -14.24
CA HIS A 330 23.45 -1.60 -13.46
C HIS A 330 21.97 -1.93 -13.55
N SER A 331 21.47 -2.70 -12.59
CA SER A 331 20.04 -2.65 -12.23
C SER A 331 19.60 -1.19 -12.36
N PRO A 332 18.41 -0.84 -12.86
CA PRO A 332 17.97 0.52 -12.74
C PRO A 332 17.96 0.74 -11.23
N ARG A 333 17.83 1.97 -10.81
CA ARG A 333 17.38 2.20 -9.45
C ARG A 333 15.97 1.59 -9.29
N SER A 334 15.83 0.25 -9.19
CA SER A 334 15.00 -0.33 -8.16
C SER A 334 15.49 0.42 -6.95
N GLU A 335 14.72 1.40 -6.49
CA GLU A 335 15.02 2.18 -5.31
C GLU A 335 15.60 1.17 -4.33
N ARG A 336 16.90 1.26 -4.05
CA ARG A 336 17.53 0.35 -3.10
C ARG A 336 16.79 0.68 -1.83
N LEU A 337 15.81 -0.14 -1.50
CA LEU A 337 14.82 0.20 -0.50
C LEU A 337 15.60 0.49 0.78
N PHE A 338 15.45 1.70 1.30
CA PHE A 338 16.24 2.11 2.44
C PHE A 338 15.83 1.29 3.67
N ILE A 339 16.70 0.42 4.16
CA ILE A 339 16.42 -0.48 5.31
C ILE A 339 17.13 -0.05 6.59
N ALA A 340 17.76 1.13 6.59
CA ALA A 340 18.39 1.74 7.75
C ALA A 340 19.45 0.82 8.42
N GLY A 341 20.43 0.33 7.66
CA GLY A 341 21.50 -0.53 8.19
C GLY A 341 22.39 0.15 9.24
N THR A 342 22.45 1.48 9.22
CA THR A 342 23.36 2.33 10.00
C THR A 342 22.57 3.37 10.80
N ALA A 343 23.11 3.87 11.91
CA ALA A 343 22.48 4.95 12.66
C ALA A 343 22.59 6.30 11.90
N PRO A 344 21.62 7.22 12.03
CA PRO A 344 21.65 8.49 11.30
C PRO A 344 22.94 9.31 11.50
N PRO A 345 23.46 9.50 12.73
CA PRO A 345 24.71 10.25 12.92
C PRO A 345 25.91 9.60 12.22
N SER A 346 25.97 8.26 12.18
CA SER A 346 27.04 7.55 11.48
C SER A 346 26.90 7.62 9.96
N ALA A 347 25.67 7.63 9.44
CA ALA A 347 25.44 7.87 8.02
C ALA A 347 25.82 9.31 7.62
N LEU A 348 25.54 10.28 8.49
CA LEU A 348 25.94 11.67 8.32
C LEU A 348 27.46 11.82 8.27
N ALA A 349 28.18 11.27 9.26
CA ALA A 349 29.64 11.32 9.28
C ALA A 349 30.26 10.68 8.01
N SER A 350 29.70 9.58 7.52
CA SER A 350 30.15 8.96 6.27
C SER A 350 29.88 9.79 5.03
N LEU A 351 28.77 10.54 5.01
CA LEU A 351 28.46 11.48 3.93
C LEU A 351 29.41 12.68 3.96
N GLU A 352 29.64 13.26 5.13
CA GLU A 352 30.59 14.36 5.35
C GLU A 352 32.00 13.96 4.94
N PHE A 353 32.44 12.74 5.29
CA PHE A 353 33.72 12.19 4.84
C PHE A 353 33.80 12.17 3.31
N THR A 354 32.75 11.72 2.63
CA THR A 354 32.69 11.68 1.16
C THR A 354 32.71 13.08 0.55
N MET A 355 32.02 14.05 1.17
CA MET A 355 31.95 15.44 0.72
C MET A 355 33.23 16.24 1.02
N SER A 356 34.04 15.80 1.99
CA SER A 356 35.31 16.46 2.35
C SER A 356 36.43 16.25 1.34
N SER A 357 36.24 15.32 0.39
CA SER A 357 37.16 15.08 -0.72
C SER A 357 36.65 15.79 -1.97
N ASP A 358 37.51 16.59 -2.60
CA ASP A 358 37.21 17.23 -3.89
C ASP A 358 37.16 16.20 -5.05
N GLU A 359 37.69 15.00 -4.82
CA GLU A 359 37.71 13.89 -5.77
C GLU A 359 36.93 12.67 -5.25
N ALA A 360 36.66 11.72 -6.14
CA ALA A 360 36.00 10.48 -5.78
C ALA A 360 36.92 9.61 -4.91
N VAL A 361 36.41 9.16 -3.76
CA VAL A 361 37.17 8.41 -2.77
C VAL A 361 37.24 6.93 -3.18
N PRO A 362 38.43 6.29 -3.23
CA PRO A 362 38.52 4.85 -3.47
C PRO A 362 37.68 4.05 -2.47
N THR A 363 37.02 2.98 -2.93
CA THR A 363 36.12 2.19 -2.06
C THR A 363 36.82 1.61 -0.84
N ASP A 364 38.09 1.24 -0.97
CA ASP A 364 38.88 0.65 0.12
C ASP A 364 39.19 1.68 1.20
N ASP A 365 39.57 2.90 0.81
CA ASP A 365 39.81 4.02 1.73
C ASP A 365 38.50 4.44 2.42
N TRP A 366 37.42 4.44 1.66
CA TRP A 366 36.10 4.76 2.18
C TRP A 366 35.65 3.72 3.23
N ASP A 367 35.79 2.43 2.94
CA ASP A 367 35.42 1.34 3.86
C ASP A 367 36.35 1.31 5.10
N ALA A 368 37.62 1.67 4.94
CA ALA A 368 38.56 1.79 6.06
C ALA A 368 38.19 2.94 7.01
N ALA A 369 37.77 4.09 6.47
CA ALA A 369 37.30 5.23 7.25
C ALA A 369 35.91 5.01 7.86
N ASN A 370 35.05 4.25 7.17
CA ASN A 370 33.65 4.04 7.53
C ASN A 370 33.38 2.56 7.81
N GLN A 371 33.68 2.11 9.03
CA GLN A 371 33.55 0.70 9.47
C GLN A 371 32.09 0.18 9.58
N ASN A 372 31.13 0.83 8.94
CA ASN A 372 29.70 0.59 9.10
C ASN A 372 29.03 0.25 7.75
N ARG A 373 27.72 -0.01 7.75
CA ARG A 373 26.95 -0.32 6.53
C ARG A 373 26.48 0.95 5.80
N SER A 374 27.01 2.14 6.11
CA SER A 374 26.43 3.40 5.63
C SER A 374 26.55 3.56 4.13
N ARG A 375 27.49 2.88 3.45
CA ARG A 375 27.59 2.91 1.98
C ARG A 375 26.30 2.43 1.34
N THR A 376 25.74 1.34 1.86
CA THR A 376 24.49 0.77 1.31
C THR A 376 23.33 1.72 1.54
N ASP A 377 23.28 2.33 2.73
CA ASP A 377 22.23 3.27 3.12
C ASP A 377 22.30 4.59 2.34
N LEU A 378 23.49 5.17 2.15
CA LEU A 378 23.69 6.41 1.42
C LEU A 378 23.46 6.24 -0.09
N VAL A 379 23.83 5.09 -0.67
CA VAL A 379 23.45 4.76 -2.06
C VAL A 379 21.94 4.57 -2.17
N ALA A 380 21.30 3.92 -1.18
CA ALA A 380 19.84 3.77 -1.13
C ALA A 380 19.10 5.11 -1.06
N LEU A 381 19.66 6.09 -0.35
CA LEU A 381 19.14 7.45 -0.27
C LEU A 381 19.53 8.31 -1.49
N GLY A 382 20.33 7.79 -2.43
CA GLY A 382 20.77 8.53 -3.61
C GLY A 382 21.72 9.69 -3.30
N LEU A 383 22.44 9.64 -2.18
CA LEU A 383 23.35 10.70 -1.73
C LEU A 383 24.79 10.47 -2.17
N ILE A 384 25.14 9.21 -2.43
CA ILE A 384 26.43 8.82 -3.01
C ILE A 384 26.21 7.83 -4.13
N GLU A 385 27.23 7.69 -4.97
CA GLU A 385 27.28 6.73 -6.06
C GLU A 385 28.60 5.98 -6.06
N VAL A 386 28.56 4.68 -6.38
CA VAL A 386 29.76 3.85 -6.51
C VAL A 386 29.93 3.49 -7.98
N ARG A 387 31.03 3.94 -8.60
CA ARG A 387 31.40 3.64 -9.98
C ARG A 387 32.90 3.44 -10.06
N ASP A 388 33.36 2.48 -10.87
CA ASP A 388 34.77 2.22 -11.14
C ASP A 388 35.66 2.08 -9.87
N GLY A 389 35.13 1.45 -8.82
CA GLY A 389 35.85 1.25 -7.55
C GLY A 389 36.02 2.53 -6.73
N LYS A 390 35.26 3.59 -7.02
CA LYS A 390 35.28 4.87 -6.30
C LYS A 390 33.89 5.27 -5.85
N VAL A 391 33.83 6.02 -4.75
CA VAL A 391 32.63 6.59 -4.14
C VAL A 391 32.58 8.09 -4.48
N TYR A 392 31.51 8.49 -5.15
CA TYR A 392 31.24 9.85 -5.56
C TYR A 392 30.14 10.43 -4.67
N SER A 393 30.34 11.66 -4.16
CA SER A 393 29.24 12.43 -3.58
C SER A 393 28.29 12.88 -4.69
N LEU A 394 26.99 12.70 -4.49
CA LEU A 394 25.94 13.30 -5.34
C LEU A 394 25.36 14.59 -4.72
N VAL A 395 25.87 14.98 -3.56
CA VAL A 395 25.45 16.19 -2.86
C VAL A 395 26.18 17.40 -3.46
N PRO A 396 25.47 18.48 -3.83
CA PRO A 396 26.12 19.71 -4.30
C PRO A 396 27.06 20.31 -3.25
N ASN A 397 28.23 20.81 -3.66
CA ASN A 397 29.23 21.38 -2.74
C ASN A 397 28.71 22.55 -1.89
N SER A 398 27.62 23.21 -2.32
CA SER A 398 26.98 24.31 -1.60
C SER A 398 25.91 23.87 -0.59
N ALA A 399 25.58 22.58 -0.52
CA ALA A 399 24.51 22.05 0.32
C ALA A 399 25.07 21.44 1.62
N SER A 400 24.31 21.57 2.71
CA SER A 400 24.61 20.91 3.98
C SER A 400 24.39 19.40 3.87
N ALA A 401 25.38 18.61 4.31
CA ALA A 401 25.28 17.15 4.36
C ALA A 401 24.08 16.69 5.20
N GLU A 402 23.84 17.36 6.34
CA GLU A 402 22.74 17.03 7.24
C GLU A 402 21.37 17.30 6.59
N ASP A 403 21.20 18.46 5.94
CA ASP A 403 19.92 18.81 5.30
C ASP A 403 19.60 17.86 4.15
N MET A 404 20.60 17.51 3.35
CA MET A 404 20.44 16.58 2.24
C MET A 404 20.14 15.17 2.73
N LEU A 405 20.80 14.72 3.81
CA LEU A 405 20.51 13.43 4.43
C LEU A 405 19.08 13.38 4.98
N ARG A 406 18.65 14.43 5.70
CA ARG A 406 17.28 14.53 6.23
C ARG A 406 16.25 14.52 5.11
N HIS A 407 16.45 15.35 4.08
CA HIS A 407 15.54 15.45 2.95
C HIS A 407 15.43 14.13 2.18
N ALA A 408 16.55 13.45 1.90
CA ALA A 408 16.53 12.14 1.25
C ALA A 408 15.84 11.07 2.12
N ALA A 409 16.13 11.06 3.43
CA ALA A 409 15.49 10.14 4.36
C ALA A 409 13.98 10.38 4.50
N MET A 410 13.50 11.63 4.47
CA MET A 410 12.07 11.97 4.47
C MET A 410 11.33 11.48 3.20
N LYS A 411 12.04 11.35 2.08
CA LYS A 411 11.50 10.83 0.82
C LYS A 411 11.60 9.31 0.68
N ALA A 412 12.36 8.63 1.56
CA ALA A 412 12.51 7.19 1.50
C ALA A 412 11.18 6.48 1.82
N PRO A 413 10.65 5.61 0.94
CA PRO A 413 9.32 5.01 1.11
C PRO A 413 9.15 4.24 2.43
N THR A 414 10.18 3.53 2.87
CA THR A 414 10.19 2.79 4.14
C THR A 414 10.12 3.69 5.36
N LEU A 415 10.75 4.87 5.32
CA LEU A 415 10.67 5.84 6.41
C LEU A 415 9.34 6.60 6.41
N GLN A 416 8.77 6.89 5.24
CA GLN A 416 7.42 7.44 5.15
C GLN A 416 6.41 6.48 5.78
N ALA A 417 6.44 5.20 5.39
CA ALA A 417 5.61 4.17 5.98
C ALA A 417 5.86 4.00 7.49
N THR A 418 7.12 4.01 7.94
CA THR A 418 7.43 3.90 9.37
C THR A 418 6.91 5.11 10.17
N ARG A 419 6.95 6.31 9.60
CA ARG A 419 6.38 7.52 10.22
C ARG A 419 4.87 7.41 10.34
N GLU A 420 4.18 6.94 9.30
CA GLU A 420 2.74 6.68 9.34
C GLU A 420 2.38 5.72 10.49
N ILE A 421 3.09 4.59 10.60
CA ILE A 421 2.88 3.60 11.68
C ILE A 421 3.05 4.23 13.07
N LEU A 422 4.07 5.07 13.26
CA LEU A 422 4.35 5.72 14.54
C LEU A 422 3.41 6.90 14.84
N LEU A 423 2.82 7.52 13.83
CA LEU A 423 1.77 8.54 13.99
C LEU A 423 0.45 7.90 14.40
N GLU A 424 0.13 6.71 13.89
CA GLU A 424 -1.05 5.94 14.29
C GLU A 424 -0.92 5.41 15.72
N ASP A 425 0.23 4.80 16.04
CA ASP A 425 0.53 4.32 17.39
C ASP A 425 2.04 4.49 17.72
N PRO A 426 2.39 5.50 18.56
CA PRO A 426 3.77 5.75 19.00
C PRO A 426 4.42 4.57 19.76
N HIS A 427 3.61 3.62 20.24
CA HIS A 427 4.06 2.50 21.08
C HIS A 427 4.44 1.24 20.28
N ARG A 428 4.17 1.21 18.96
CA ARG A 428 4.54 0.08 18.09
C ARG A 428 5.97 -0.39 18.29
N THR A 429 6.12 -1.71 18.42
CA THR A 429 7.42 -2.36 18.63
C THR A 429 8.21 -2.48 17.33
N GLY A 430 9.52 -2.68 17.43
CA GLY A 430 10.36 -2.90 16.25
C GLY A 430 10.02 -4.20 15.49
N VAL A 431 9.42 -5.19 16.13
CA VAL A 431 8.95 -6.40 15.43
C VAL A 431 7.76 -6.08 14.55
N GLU A 432 6.75 -5.39 15.10
CA GLU A 432 5.54 -5.00 14.37
C GLU A 432 5.87 -4.08 13.20
N ILE A 433 6.71 -3.06 13.42
CA ILE A 433 7.19 -2.19 12.33
C ILE A 433 7.91 -3.02 11.26
N GLY A 434 8.80 -3.93 11.67
CA GLY A 434 9.53 -4.78 10.73
C GLY A 434 8.64 -5.73 9.93
N GLU A 435 7.59 -6.25 10.55
CA GLU A 435 6.57 -7.09 9.90
C GLU A 435 5.75 -6.30 8.88
N GLU A 436 5.23 -5.15 9.29
CA GLU A 436 4.38 -4.32 8.43
C GLU A 436 5.15 -3.77 7.23
N ILE A 437 6.37 -3.29 7.45
CA ILE A 437 7.28 -2.86 6.36
C ILE A 437 7.64 -4.06 5.48
N GLY A 438 7.86 -5.25 6.07
CA GLY A 438 8.09 -6.49 5.33
C GLY A 438 6.97 -6.78 4.34
N THR A 439 5.72 -6.75 4.82
CA THR A 439 4.53 -6.97 4.01
C THR A 439 4.36 -5.87 2.97
N ARG A 440 4.41 -4.59 3.37
CA ARG A 440 4.15 -3.42 2.51
C ARG A 440 5.10 -3.31 1.32
N PHE A 441 6.34 -3.77 1.47
CA PHE A 441 7.35 -3.71 0.41
C PHE A 441 7.77 -5.08 -0.12
N SER A 442 6.96 -6.12 0.10
CA SER A 442 7.22 -7.50 -0.37
C SER A 442 8.62 -8.01 0.01
N ARG A 443 9.08 -7.73 1.24
CA ARG A 443 10.36 -8.16 1.79
C ARG A 443 10.15 -9.34 2.75
N ASN A 444 10.78 -10.45 2.42
CA ASN A 444 10.75 -11.67 3.23
C ASN A 444 11.72 -11.59 4.42
N TYR A 445 11.28 -10.94 5.51
CA TYR A 445 11.97 -11.00 6.81
C TYR A 445 11.56 -12.29 7.54
N ASN A 446 12.17 -13.40 7.13
CA ASN A 446 11.80 -14.76 7.56
C ASN A 446 12.03 -15.07 9.05
N THR A 447 12.66 -14.16 9.80
CA THR A 447 12.95 -14.37 11.22
C THR A 447 12.52 -13.15 12.03
N GLU A 448 11.99 -13.37 13.24
CA GLU A 448 11.68 -12.28 14.17
C GLU A 448 12.90 -11.40 14.45
N ALA A 449 14.09 -11.99 14.53
CA ALA A 449 15.33 -11.24 14.70
C ALA A 449 15.59 -10.25 13.54
N SER A 450 15.21 -10.62 12.31
CA SER A 450 15.34 -9.73 11.15
C SER A 450 14.29 -8.62 11.19
N LYS A 451 13.03 -8.97 11.50
CA LYS A 451 11.94 -8.00 11.70
C LYS A 451 12.32 -6.98 12.78
N LEU A 452 12.71 -7.45 13.96
CA LEU A 452 13.15 -6.62 15.09
C LEU A 452 14.30 -5.68 14.71
N ARG A 453 15.33 -6.20 14.03
CA ARG A 453 16.51 -5.42 13.65
C ARG A 453 16.14 -4.29 12.69
N VAL A 454 15.40 -4.60 11.62
CA VAL A 454 15.01 -3.62 10.61
C VAL A 454 14.03 -2.61 11.19
N GLY A 455 12.98 -3.06 11.88
CA GLY A 455 11.98 -2.15 12.44
C GLY A 455 12.53 -1.25 13.54
N ASN A 456 13.44 -1.74 14.40
CA ASN A 456 14.12 -0.85 15.36
C ASN A 456 15.01 0.19 14.67
N ALA A 457 15.64 -0.17 13.56
CA ALA A 457 16.50 0.75 12.84
C ALA A 457 15.67 1.82 12.12
N LEU A 458 14.61 1.44 11.41
CA LEU A 458 13.67 2.38 10.80
C LEU A 458 13.01 3.30 11.84
N ARG A 459 12.58 2.74 12.98
CA ARG A 459 12.04 3.52 14.11
C ARG A 459 13.05 4.55 14.61
N ARG A 460 14.34 4.18 14.73
CA ARG A 460 15.40 5.11 15.13
C ARG A 460 15.52 6.29 14.16
N TRP A 461 15.51 6.01 12.85
CA TRP A 461 15.57 7.04 11.82
C TRP A 461 14.35 7.95 11.82
N ALA A 462 13.14 7.39 11.96
CA ALA A 462 11.92 8.17 12.06
C ALA A 462 11.96 9.13 13.27
N ILE A 463 12.43 8.67 14.44
CA ILE A 463 12.57 9.50 15.65
C ILE A 463 13.68 10.55 15.50
N TRP A 464 14.74 10.25 14.76
CA TRP A 464 15.79 11.22 14.47
C TRP A 464 15.28 12.37 13.58
N LEU A 465 14.48 12.04 12.56
CA LEU A 465 13.81 13.03 11.71
C LEU A 465 12.76 13.83 12.49
N GLU A 466 11.94 13.15 13.29
CA GLU A 466 10.78 13.71 13.96
C GLU A 466 10.74 13.28 15.44
N PRO A 467 11.47 13.98 16.33
CA PRO A 467 11.54 13.60 17.76
C PRO A 467 10.21 13.64 18.51
N HIS A 468 9.19 14.28 17.93
CA HIS A 468 7.84 14.41 18.46
C HIS A 468 6.99 13.14 18.25
N LEU A 469 7.43 12.19 17.40
CA LEU A 469 6.79 10.87 17.22
C LEU A 469 6.88 9.97 18.47
N VAL A 470 7.46 10.46 19.56
CA VAL A 470 7.53 9.77 20.84
C VAL A 470 7.00 10.69 21.93
N ASP A 471 6.03 10.19 22.68
CA ASP A 471 5.40 10.93 23.77
C ASP A 471 6.42 11.30 24.86
N PRO A 472 6.65 12.62 25.14
CA PRO A 472 7.56 13.06 26.19
C PRO A 472 7.13 12.67 27.61
N THR A 473 5.85 12.30 27.83
CA THR A 473 5.32 11.97 29.16
C THR A 473 5.67 10.55 29.61
N ASN A 474 6.09 9.66 28.69
CA ASN A 474 6.62 8.33 29.01
C ASN A 474 8.13 8.40 29.33
N VAL A 475 8.44 8.87 30.54
CA VAL A 475 9.77 9.32 30.99
C VAL A 475 10.90 8.29 30.80
N LYS A 476 10.62 6.98 30.83
CA LYS A 476 11.67 5.93 30.75
C LYS A 476 11.88 5.37 29.33
N GLY A 477 10.81 5.12 28.58
CA GLY A 477 10.90 4.55 27.23
C GLY A 477 11.26 5.59 26.18
N ALA A 478 10.64 6.77 26.24
CA ALA A 478 10.79 7.81 25.23
C ALA A 478 12.17 8.48 25.26
N ALA A 479 12.68 8.77 26.47
CA ALA A 479 14.01 9.32 26.65
C ALA A 479 15.09 8.40 26.09
N ARG A 480 14.98 7.08 26.32
CA ARG A 480 15.92 6.08 25.81
C ARG A 480 15.91 6.00 24.29
N LEU A 481 14.74 6.08 23.66
CA LEU A 481 14.59 6.09 22.21
C LEU A 481 15.17 7.35 21.58
N ARG A 482 14.93 8.54 22.15
CA ARG A 482 15.51 9.81 21.70
C ARG A 482 17.04 9.82 21.84
N ILE A 483 17.57 9.29 22.94
CA ILE A 483 19.03 9.11 23.12
C ILE A 483 19.58 8.13 22.07
N SER A 484 18.89 7.01 21.83
CA SER A 484 19.32 6.06 20.80
C SER A 484 19.29 6.64 19.39
N ALA A 485 18.38 7.57 19.09
CA ALA A 485 18.28 8.24 17.79
C ALA A 485 19.44 9.21 17.52
N LYS A 486 19.99 9.81 18.58
CA LYS A 486 21.14 10.73 18.50
C LYS A 486 22.50 10.04 18.68
N SER A 487 22.53 8.74 18.95
CA SER A 487 23.76 7.97 19.16
C SER A 487 24.34 7.44 17.84
N GLU A 488 25.64 7.61 17.64
CA GLU A 488 26.41 7.02 16.52
C GLU A 488 26.40 5.49 16.57
N ARG A 489 26.48 4.92 17.77
CA ARG A 489 26.41 3.46 17.91
C ARG A 489 24.96 3.03 17.77
N PRO A 490 24.66 2.04 16.90
CA PRO A 490 23.39 1.36 16.98
C PRO A 490 23.26 0.87 18.41
N GLY A 491 22.21 1.27 19.12
CA GLY A 491 21.86 0.67 20.39
C GLY A 491 21.79 -0.83 20.15
N VAL A 492 22.85 -1.55 20.53
CA VAL A 492 22.81 -2.99 20.72
C VAL A 492 21.65 -3.15 21.66
N GLY A 493 20.57 -3.79 21.19
CA GLY A 493 19.39 -4.06 22.01
C GLY A 493 19.93 -4.46 23.36
N ALA A 494 19.51 -3.74 24.42
CA ALA A 494 20.12 -3.85 25.73
C ALA A 494 20.48 -5.32 25.93
N PRO A 495 21.73 -5.69 26.24
CA PRO A 495 21.92 -7.00 26.85
C PRO A 495 20.88 -6.98 27.95
N SER A 496 19.85 -7.83 27.84
CA SER A 496 18.81 -7.86 28.85
C SER A 496 19.58 -7.99 30.14
N LEU A 497 19.59 -6.95 30.96
CA LEU A 497 20.35 -6.99 32.20
C LEU A 497 19.90 -8.28 32.85
N ALA A 498 20.87 -9.09 33.27
CA ALA A 498 20.65 -10.34 33.95
C ALA A 498 19.97 -10.00 35.29
N THR A 499 18.68 -9.65 35.23
CA THR A 499 17.92 -9.32 36.42
C THR A 499 17.90 -10.59 37.27
N PRO A 500 18.04 -10.48 38.60
CA PRO A 500 18.06 -11.66 39.47
C PRO A 500 16.87 -12.59 39.21
N GLU A 501 15.71 -12.02 38.86
CA GLU A 501 14.51 -12.77 38.52
C GLU A 501 14.64 -13.54 37.19
N ASN A 502 15.14 -12.92 36.12
CA ASN A 502 15.30 -13.57 34.82
C ASN A 502 16.42 -14.61 34.84
N VAL A 503 17.50 -14.37 35.59
CA VAL A 503 18.57 -15.35 35.81
C VAL A 503 18.01 -16.56 36.55
N ARG A 504 17.23 -16.35 37.62
CA ARG A 504 16.62 -17.44 38.38
C ARG A 504 15.63 -18.25 37.53
N LYS A 505 14.78 -17.57 36.74
CA LYS A 505 13.84 -18.22 35.81
C LYS A 505 14.58 -18.99 34.71
N ALA A 506 15.62 -18.40 34.14
CA ALA A 506 16.44 -19.05 33.10
C ALA A 506 17.16 -20.29 33.66
N GLN A 507 17.78 -20.18 34.84
CA GLN A 507 18.48 -21.29 35.46
C GLN A 507 17.52 -22.43 35.82
N ALA A 508 16.37 -22.12 36.43
CA ALA A 508 15.38 -23.13 36.78
C ALA A 508 14.87 -23.91 35.55
N ALA A 509 14.66 -23.24 34.41
CA ALA A 509 14.23 -23.91 33.18
C ALA A 509 15.37 -24.72 32.53
N LEU A 510 16.61 -24.22 32.57
CA LEU A 510 17.78 -24.96 32.09
C LEU A 510 18.04 -26.21 32.95
N ASP A 511 17.86 -26.13 34.27
CA ASP A 511 17.98 -27.26 35.20
C ASP A 511 16.89 -28.33 34.95
N GLN A 512 15.72 -27.91 34.46
CA GLN A 512 14.64 -28.80 34.01
C GLN A 512 14.88 -29.39 32.60
N GLY A 513 16.02 -29.10 31.97
CA GLY A 513 16.38 -29.63 30.65
C GLY A 513 15.73 -28.91 29.48
N VAL A 514 15.10 -27.75 29.70
CA VAL A 514 14.52 -26.94 28.62
C VAL A 514 15.65 -26.38 27.75
N ARG A 515 15.51 -26.47 26.42
CA ARG A 515 16.54 -25.99 25.49
C ARG A 515 16.72 -24.48 25.63
N ALA A 516 17.97 -24.02 25.53
CA ALA A 516 18.33 -22.60 25.64
C ALA A 516 17.57 -21.68 24.64
N GLU A 517 17.13 -22.22 23.51
CA GLU A 517 16.28 -21.53 22.53
C GLU A 517 14.88 -21.22 23.09
N ASP A 518 14.28 -22.17 23.79
CA ASP A 518 12.94 -22.04 24.37
C ASP A 518 12.98 -21.23 25.66
N VAL A 519 14.05 -21.36 26.45
CA VAL A 519 14.32 -20.48 27.60
C VAL A 519 14.45 -19.02 27.15
N ALA A 520 15.14 -18.77 26.04
CA ALA A 520 15.30 -17.42 25.50
C ALA A 520 13.94 -16.80 25.11
N LYS A 521 13.07 -17.57 24.45
CA LYS A 521 11.70 -17.14 24.13
C LYS A 521 10.87 -16.87 25.39
N MET A 522 10.95 -17.77 26.38
CA MET A 522 10.18 -17.69 27.63
C MET A 522 10.45 -16.38 28.40
N ILE A 523 11.69 -15.90 28.41
CA ILE A 523 12.08 -14.68 29.13
C ILE A 523 12.25 -13.45 28.23
N GLY A 524 11.88 -13.55 26.96
CA GLY A 524 11.90 -12.43 26.00
C GLY A 524 13.29 -11.93 25.62
N VAL A 525 14.28 -12.84 25.50
CA VAL A 525 15.67 -12.49 25.14
C VAL A 525 16.15 -13.27 23.93
N SER A 526 17.28 -12.87 23.34
CA SER A 526 17.87 -13.60 22.23
C SER A 526 18.55 -14.89 22.70
N ARG A 527 18.59 -15.93 21.85
CA ARG A 527 19.38 -17.15 22.10
C ARG A 527 20.82 -16.80 22.45
N ALA A 528 21.44 -15.87 21.72
CA ALA A 528 22.83 -15.45 21.94
C ALA A 528 23.05 -14.89 23.36
N THR A 529 22.02 -14.28 23.96
CA THR A 529 22.06 -13.77 25.33
C THR A 529 22.20 -14.89 26.36
N ILE A 530 21.46 -16.00 26.22
CA ILE A 530 21.56 -17.16 27.12
C ILE A 530 22.94 -17.82 27.03
N TYR A 531 23.48 -17.99 25.82
CA TYR A 531 24.85 -18.52 25.64
C TYR A 531 25.91 -17.54 26.15
N GLY A 532 25.67 -16.23 26.04
CA GLY A 532 26.50 -15.20 26.66
C GLY A 532 26.51 -15.30 28.18
N TRP A 533 25.35 -15.46 28.81
CA TRP A 533 25.24 -15.70 30.26
C TRP A 533 25.94 -16.98 30.69
N ASN A 534 25.87 -18.05 29.90
CA ASN A 534 26.59 -19.29 30.16
C ASN A 534 28.12 -19.10 30.09
N LYS A 535 28.61 -18.38 29.08
CA LYS A 535 30.05 -18.04 28.98
C LYS A 535 30.54 -17.17 30.13
N LEU A 536 29.68 -16.32 30.67
CA LEU A 536 29.97 -15.44 31.80
C LEU A 536 29.74 -16.10 33.17
N GLY A 537 29.30 -17.37 33.20
CA GLY A 537 29.01 -18.10 34.45
C GLY A 537 27.76 -17.62 35.20
N ILE A 538 26.89 -16.85 34.55
CA ILE A 538 25.64 -16.31 35.13
C ILE A 538 24.55 -17.39 35.16
N VAL A 539 24.53 -18.26 34.16
CA VAL A 539 23.69 -19.48 34.12
C VAL A 539 24.56 -20.67 33.68
N SER A 540 24.12 -21.90 33.93
CA SER A 540 24.80 -23.11 33.48
C SER A 540 23.90 -23.89 32.53
N ILE A 541 24.40 -24.17 31.32
CA ILE A 541 23.74 -25.06 30.36
C ILE A 541 24.36 -26.45 30.51
N ALA A 542 23.58 -27.41 30.99
CA ALA A 542 24.02 -28.80 31.08
C ALA A 542 24.48 -29.31 29.70
N LYS A 543 25.72 -29.79 29.61
CA LYS A 543 26.19 -30.50 28.42
C LYS A 543 25.46 -31.83 28.38
N VAL A 544 24.48 -31.96 27.48
CA VAL A 544 23.92 -33.26 27.12
C VAL A 544 25.09 -34.11 26.62
N ARG A 545 25.36 -35.23 27.31
CA ARG A 545 26.33 -36.24 26.89
C ARG A 545 25.76 -37.09 25.77
#